data_AF-F1AQ61-F1
#
_entry.id   AF-F1AQ61-F1
#
_cell.length_a   1.000
_cell.length_b   1.000
_cell.length_c   1.000
_cell.angle_alpha   90.00
_cell.angle_beta   90.00
_cell.angle_gamma   90.00
#
_symmetry.space_group_name_H-M   'P 1'
#
loop_
_entity.id
_entity.type
_entity.pdbx_description
1 polymer ?
#
loop_
_entity_poly.entity_id
_entity_poly.type
_entity_poly.pdbx_seq_one_letter_code
_entity_poly.pdbx_strand_id
1 'polypeptide(L)'
;AIVGMDASDIYAIDAAMIAADGTKDKSKLGANAILAVSIAAARAASVSLDIPLYRFLGGIQATDLPVPMMNILNGGAHATNTVDTQEFMIMPVGAPSFKEALRWCAEVFHALAKILKDKGLATSVGDEGGFAPNLTSDEETIETILAAVKAAGYEPGKDFMIAMDAASSEWKSEKGKGFYKQPKSGREFTSDELIAHWESLVDKYPIISIEDGLDEEDWEGWKRMTEKIGHKVQLVGDDLFVTNTERLAKGIENGAANSILI
;
A
#
# COMPACT_ATOMS: atom_id res chain seq x y z
N ALA A 1 10.76 25.00 22.02
CA ALA A 1 9.63 24.34 22.71
C ALA A 1 10.09 23.15 23.54
N ILE A 2 10.92 22.25 23.00
CA ILE A 2 11.21 20.96 23.64
C ILE A 2 12.57 20.82 24.36
N VAL A 3 13.38 21.89 24.42
CA VAL A 3 14.69 21.84 25.10
C VAL A 3 14.49 21.59 26.59
N GLY A 4 15.19 20.58 27.14
CA GLY A 4 15.10 20.18 28.53
C GLY A 4 13.96 19.21 28.87
N MET A 5 13.16 18.81 27.88
CA MET A 5 12.17 17.74 28.04
C MET A 5 12.82 16.36 27.98
N ASP A 6 12.20 15.39 28.66
CA ASP A 6 12.59 13.99 28.58
C ASP A 6 12.17 13.41 27.23
N ALA A 7 13.14 12.97 26.42
CA ALA A 7 12.89 12.40 25.11
C ALA A 7 12.16 11.03 25.17
N SER A 8 12.19 10.34 26.32
CA SER A 8 11.48 9.07 26.51
C SER A 8 9.97 9.26 26.67
N ASP A 9 9.51 10.45 27.05
CA ASP A 9 8.09 10.83 27.02
C ASP A 9 7.72 11.39 25.63
N ILE A 10 7.64 10.49 24.64
CA ILE A 10 7.34 10.84 23.25
C ILE A 10 6.02 11.60 23.15
N TYR A 11 5.01 11.22 23.95
CA TYR A 11 3.71 11.87 23.96
C TYR A 11 3.81 13.33 24.41
N ALA A 12 4.61 13.64 25.44
CA ALA A 12 4.83 15.01 25.86
C ALA A 12 5.60 15.81 24.79
N ILE A 13 6.63 15.22 24.17
CA ILE A 13 7.40 15.86 23.08
C ILE A 13 6.49 16.21 21.91
N ASP A 14 5.69 15.25 21.43
CA ASP A 14 4.76 15.45 20.31
C ASP A 14 3.68 16.47 20.65
N ALA A 15 3.08 16.39 21.85
CA ALA A 15 2.09 17.36 22.30
C ALA A 15 2.66 18.79 22.36
N ALA A 16 3.89 18.97 22.82
CA ALA A 16 4.54 20.26 22.87
C ALA A 16 4.82 20.83 21.47
N MET A 17 5.19 20.00 20.50
CA MET A 17 5.39 20.43 19.11
C MET A 17 4.07 20.78 18.43
N ILE A 18 3.04 19.96 18.61
CA ILE A 18 1.69 20.21 18.07
C ILE A 18 1.11 21.50 18.66
N ALA A 19 1.28 21.73 19.97
CA ALA A 19 0.83 22.96 20.61
C ALA A 19 1.62 24.20 20.14
N ALA A 20 2.93 24.06 19.88
CA ALA A 20 3.75 25.15 19.37
C ALA A 20 3.39 25.55 17.93
N ASP A 21 2.98 24.56 17.11
CA ASP A 21 2.40 24.78 15.79
C ASP A 21 1.05 25.49 15.90
N GLY A 22 0.10 24.89 16.62
CA GLY A 22 -1.20 25.48 16.91
C GLY A 22 -2.22 25.44 15.77
N THR A 23 -1.92 24.79 14.63
CA THR A 23 -2.89 24.53 13.56
C THR A 23 -3.33 23.07 13.54
N LYS A 24 -4.50 22.78 12.97
CA LYS A 24 -5.03 21.40 12.88
C LYS A 24 -4.17 20.51 11.97
N ASP A 25 -3.66 21.10 10.89
CA ASP A 25 -2.94 20.46 9.80
C ASP A 25 -1.41 20.57 9.90
N LYS A 26 -0.88 21.15 10.99
CA LYS A 26 0.56 21.38 11.19
C LYS A 26 1.19 22.31 10.15
N SER A 27 0.42 23.27 9.62
CA SER A 27 0.84 24.14 8.50
C SER A 27 1.80 25.26 8.91
N LYS A 28 1.95 25.57 10.19
CA LYS A 28 2.83 26.66 10.65
C LYS A 28 4.29 26.23 10.76
N LEU A 29 4.55 25.07 11.37
CA LEU A 29 5.87 24.47 11.51
C LEU A 29 6.16 23.46 10.38
N GLY A 30 5.11 22.90 9.78
CA GLY A 30 5.21 21.84 8.78
C GLY A 30 5.16 20.45 9.43
N ALA A 31 4.28 19.58 8.92
CA ALA A 31 4.19 18.20 9.36
C ALA A 31 5.53 17.44 9.23
N ASN A 32 6.28 17.74 8.17
CA ASN A 32 7.63 17.22 7.93
C ASN A 32 8.63 17.58 9.05
N ALA A 33 8.63 18.82 9.53
CA ALA A 33 9.51 19.26 10.61
C ALA A 33 9.15 18.59 11.94
N ILE A 34 7.85 18.52 12.25
CA ILE A 34 7.34 17.88 13.48
C ILE A 34 7.67 16.38 13.47
N LEU A 35 7.40 15.68 12.36
CA LEU A 35 7.66 14.25 12.24
C LEU A 35 9.16 13.93 12.37
N ALA A 36 10.02 14.72 11.71
CA ALA A 36 11.47 14.52 11.77
C ALA A 36 11.99 14.61 13.22
N VAL A 37 11.51 15.59 13.99
CA VAL A 37 11.89 15.74 15.41
C VAL A 37 11.28 14.65 16.28
N SER A 38 10.02 14.26 16.04
CA SER A 38 9.34 13.18 16.77
C SER A 38 10.11 11.85 16.67
N ILE A 39 10.45 11.43 15.44
CA ILE A 39 11.22 10.20 15.20
C ILE A 39 12.64 10.32 15.78
N ALA A 40 13.28 11.49 15.66
CA ALA A 40 14.61 11.70 16.22
C ALA A 40 14.62 11.63 17.75
N ALA A 41 13.60 12.17 18.42
CA ALA A 41 13.43 12.09 19.86
C ALA A 41 13.26 10.62 20.31
N ALA A 42 12.39 9.85 19.63
CA ALA A 42 12.21 8.43 19.91
C ALA A 42 13.51 7.62 19.74
N ARG A 43 14.28 7.91 18.69
CA ARG A 43 15.62 7.30 18.50
C ARG A 43 16.63 7.72 19.57
N ALA A 44 16.64 8.99 19.96
CA ALA A 44 17.52 9.47 21.03
C ALA A 44 17.21 8.79 22.36
N ALA A 45 15.92 8.60 22.67
CA ALA A 45 15.47 7.88 23.85
C ALA A 45 15.82 6.39 23.81
N SER A 46 15.65 5.72 22.66
CA SER A 46 16.05 4.30 22.56
C SER A 46 17.57 4.12 22.74
N VAL A 47 18.37 5.04 22.20
CA VAL A 47 19.83 5.04 22.35
C VAL A 47 20.25 5.31 23.81
N SER A 48 19.61 6.27 24.50
CA SER A 48 19.94 6.56 25.90
C SER A 48 19.61 5.41 26.85
N LEU A 49 18.62 4.60 26.50
CA LEU A 49 18.20 3.38 27.22
C LEU A 49 18.97 2.12 26.80
N ASP A 50 19.88 2.21 25.83
CA ASP A 50 20.63 1.08 25.24
C ASP A 50 19.72 -0.06 24.75
N ILE A 51 18.61 0.30 24.09
CA ILE A 51 17.68 -0.65 23.48
C ILE A 51 17.41 -0.33 22.00
N PRO A 52 17.12 -1.34 21.17
CA PRO A 52 16.70 -1.11 19.79
C PRO A 52 15.40 -0.29 19.71
N LEU A 53 15.27 0.55 18.67
CA LEU A 53 14.08 1.39 18.46
C LEU A 53 12.76 0.60 18.47
N TYR A 54 12.73 -0.58 17.84
CA TYR A 54 11.51 -1.40 17.81
C TYR A 54 11.09 -1.88 19.22
N ARG A 55 12.06 -2.11 20.12
CA ARG A 55 11.79 -2.44 21.53
C ARG A 55 11.35 -1.22 22.32
N PHE A 56 11.90 -0.06 22.00
CA PHE A 56 11.44 1.19 22.62
C PHE A 56 9.99 1.50 22.26
N LEU A 57 9.59 1.32 21.00
CA LEU A 57 8.23 1.60 20.53
C LEU A 57 7.19 0.53 20.93
N GLY A 58 7.48 -0.75 20.69
CA GLY A 58 6.51 -1.83 20.90
C GLY A 58 6.75 -2.68 22.14
N GLY A 59 7.75 -2.33 22.97
CA GLY A 59 8.06 -3.01 24.21
C GLY A 59 8.37 -4.50 24.04
N ILE A 60 7.88 -5.31 24.98
CA ILE A 60 8.07 -6.76 24.98
C ILE A 60 7.30 -7.47 23.86
N GLN A 61 6.22 -6.85 23.36
CA GLN A 61 5.35 -7.42 22.31
C GLN A 61 5.90 -7.22 20.89
N ALA A 62 6.93 -6.40 20.72
CA ALA A 62 7.58 -6.20 19.43
C ALA A 62 8.43 -7.42 19.02
N THR A 63 7.77 -8.50 18.60
CA THR A 63 8.39 -9.79 18.26
C THR A 63 8.09 -10.26 16.84
N ASP A 64 7.10 -9.67 16.18
CA ASP A 64 6.66 -10.10 14.86
C ASP A 64 7.40 -9.34 13.76
N LEU A 65 7.79 -10.07 12.72
CA LEU A 65 8.29 -9.48 11.48
C LEU A 65 7.15 -9.46 10.45
N PRO A 66 6.99 -8.38 9.69
CA PRO A 66 5.88 -8.25 8.75
C PRO A 66 6.03 -9.19 7.55
N VAL A 67 4.91 -9.57 6.94
CA VAL A 67 4.92 -10.13 5.58
C VAL A 67 5.05 -8.95 4.62
N PRO A 68 6.12 -8.87 3.81
CA PRO A 68 6.29 -7.73 2.90
C PRO A 68 5.32 -7.82 1.72
N MET A 69 4.68 -6.70 1.38
CA MET A 69 4.05 -6.51 0.07
C MET A 69 5.10 -5.83 -0.82
N MET A 70 5.70 -6.57 -1.76
CA MET A 70 6.79 -6.03 -2.59
C MET A 70 6.27 -5.64 -3.95
N ASN A 71 6.21 -4.33 -4.22
CA ASN A 71 5.90 -3.79 -5.53
C ASN A 71 6.99 -4.16 -6.53
N ILE A 72 6.65 -4.99 -7.51
CA ILE A 72 7.58 -5.47 -8.54
C ILE A 72 7.19 -5.01 -9.95
N LEU A 73 6.03 -4.38 -10.10
CA LEU A 73 5.54 -3.85 -11.36
C LEU A 73 4.68 -2.60 -11.13
N ASN A 74 5.16 -1.48 -11.67
CA ASN A 74 4.55 -0.17 -11.52
C ASN A 74 3.63 0.17 -12.71
N GLY A 75 2.52 0.82 -12.42
CA GLY A 75 1.66 1.52 -13.36
C GLY A 75 1.32 2.91 -12.82
N GLY A 76 0.08 3.38 -13.06
CA GLY A 76 -0.43 4.63 -12.49
C GLY A 76 0.49 5.83 -12.69
N ALA A 77 0.59 6.67 -11.65
CA ALA A 77 1.46 7.85 -11.63
C ALA A 77 2.96 7.48 -11.58
N HIS A 78 3.30 6.30 -11.06
CA HIS A 78 4.68 5.84 -10.87
C HIS A 78 5.38 5.38 -12.17
N ALA A 79 4.68 5.34 -13.30
CA ALA A 79 5.24 4.86 -14.56
C ALA A 79 4.63 5.50 -15.82
N THR A 80 5.46 5.79 -16.82
CA THR A 80 5.06 6.28 -18.16
C THR A 80 4.60 5.16 -19.10
N ASN A 81 4.06 4.06 -18.57
CA ASN A 81 3.58 2.90 -19.32
C ASN A 81 2.06 2.96 -19.56
N THR A 82 1.49 1.85 -20.04
CA THR A 82 0.05 1.71 -20.34
C THR A 82 -0.80 1.17 -19.18
N VAL A 83 -0.22 0.86 -18.02
CA VAL A 83 -0.92 0.23 -16.89
C VAL A 83 -1.52 1.30 -15.98
N ASP A 84 -2.84 1.26 -15.76
CA ASP A 84 -3.57 2.24 -14.94
C ASP A 84 -3.43 1.99 -13.43
N THR A 85 -3.58 0.74 -12.97
CA THR A 85 -3.33 0.34 -11.57
C THR A 85 -1.90 0.69 -11.18
N GLN A 86 -1.72 1.32 -10.02
CA GLN A 86 -0.44 1.92 -9.62
C GLN A 86 0.61 0.86 -9.26
N GLU A 87 0.22 -0.17 -8.52
CA GLU A 87 1.15 -1.16 -7.98
C GLU A 87 0.61 -2.57 -8.05
N PHE A 88 1.48 -3.49 -8.47
CA PHE A 88 1.23 -4.92 -8.36
C PHE A 88 2.33 -5.55 -7.52
N MET A 89 1.91 -6.06 -6.37
CA MET A 89 2.79 -6.52 -5.32
C MET A 89 2.71 -8.05 -5.16
N ILE A 90 3.85 -8.65 -4.86
CA ILE A 90 3.93 -10.05 -4.42
C ILE A 90 4.06 -10.11 -2.90
N MET A 91 3.33 -11.04 -2.28
CA MET A 91 3.37 -11.31 -0.85
C MET A 91 3.85 -12.75 -0.58
N PRO A 92 5.05 -12.97 -0.01
CA PRO A 92 5.62 -14.30 0.24
C PRO A 92 5.02 -14.95 1.50
N VAL A 93 3.70 -15.19 1.51
CA VAL A 93 2.96 -15.67 2.70
C VAL A 93 3.38 -17.05 3.19
N GLY A 94 3.97 -17.88 2.32
CA GLY A 94 4.44 -19.22 2.67
C GLY A 94 5.87 -19.26 3.24
N ALA A 95 6.57 -18.13 3.30
CA ALA A 95 7.96 -18.08 3.72
C ALA A 95 8.11 -18.34 5.24
N PRO A 96 9.11 -19.13 5.68
CA PRO A 96 9.27 -19.49 7.08
C PRO A 96 9.90 -18.39 7.96
N SER A 97 10.40 -17.31 7.35
CA SER A 97 10.96 -16.15 8.04
C SER A 97 11.05 -14.95 7.10
N PHE A 98 11.18 -13.75 7.65
CA PHE A 98 11.39 -12.53 6.84
C PHE A 98 12.63 -12.61 5.93
N LYS A 99 13.71 -13.24 6.40
CA LYS A 99 14.93 -13.41 5.59
C LYS A 99 14.63 -14.24 4.34
N GLU A 100 13.90 -15.34 4.50
CA GLU A 100 13.51 -16.19 3.38
C GLU A 100 12.47 -15.49 2.49
N ALA A 101 11.50 -14.77 3.07
CA ALA A 101 10.54 -13.95 2.34
C ALA A 101 11.24 -12.97 1.39
N LEU A 102 12.22 -12.20 1.90
CA LEU A 102 13.00 -11.26 1.10
C LEU A 102 13.80 -11.97 -0.01
N ARG A 103 14.41 -13.12 0.29
CA ARG A 103 15.12 -13.93 -0.70
C ARG A 103 14.18 -14.39 -1.81
N TRP A 104 13.00 -14.92 -1.47
CA TRP A 104 12.02 -15.41 -2.42
C TRP A 104 11.55 -14.28 -3.34
N CYS A 105 11.23 -13.12 -2.79
CA CYS A 105 10.81 -11.97 -3.59
C CYS A 105 11.92 -11.50 -4.56
N ALA A 106 13.18 -11.49 -4.13
CA ALA A 106 14.30 -11.12 -5.01
C ALA A 106 14.45 -12.10 -6.19
N GLU A 107 14.26 -13.40 -5.94
CA GLU A 107 14.28 -14.44 -6.99
C GLU A 107 13.12 -14.25 -7.98
N VAL A 108 11.91 -13.98 -7.48
CA VAL A 108 10.73 -13.69 -8.33
C VAL A 108 10.93 -12.41 -9.15
N PHE A 109 11.49 -11.36 -8.56
CA PHE A 109 11.80 -10.10 -9.28
C PHE A 109 12.79 -10.34 -10.44
N HIS A 110 13.86 -11.11 -10.23
CA HIS A 110 14.80 -11.44 -11.30
C HIS A 110 14.22 -12.39 -12.35
N ALA A 111 13.33 -13.31 -11.96
CA ALA A 111 12.58 -14.14 -12.90
C ALA A 111 11.63 -13.30 -13.77
N LEU A 112 10.94 -12.32 -13.17
CA LEU A 112 10.08 -11.38 -13.89
C LEU A 112 10.89 -10.57 -14.92
N ALA A 113 12.07 -10.07 -14.54
CA ALA A 113 12.96 -9.35 -15.45
C ALA A 113 13.27 -10.16 -16.72
N LYS A 114 13.55 -11.45 -16.56
CA LYS A 114 13.82 -12.36 -17.67
C LYS A 114 12.59 -12.55 -18.56
N ILE A 115 11.41 -12.79 -17.97
CA ILE A 115 10.16 -12.95 -18.72
C ILE A 115 9.84 -11.70 -19.53
N LEU A 116 9.97 -10.52 -18.93
CA LEU A 116 9.73 -9.25 -19.63
C LEU A 116 10.70 -9.07 -20.80
N LYS A 117 11.99 -9.37 -20.59
CA LYS A 117 13.00 -9.32 -21.66
C LYS A 117 12.72 -10.30 -22.79
N ASP A 118 12.31 -11.53 -22.47
CA ASP A 118 11.96 -12.56 -23.46
C ASP A 118 10.71 -12.16 -24.29
N LYS A 119 9.80 -11.38 -23.69
CA LYS A 119 8.65 -10.76 -24.38
C LYS A 119 9.02 -9.48 -25.15
N GLY A 120 10.27 -9.01 -25.08
CA GLY A 120 10.70 -7.74 -25.69
C GLY A 120 10.14 -6.49 -24.98
N LEU A 121 9.70 -6.63 -23.73
CA LEU A 121 9.17 -5.54 -22.91
C LEU A 121 10.28 -4.83 -22.14
N ALA A 122 10.01 -3.59 -21.73
CA ALA A 122 10.95 -2.79 -20.95
C ALA A 122 11.18 -3.40 -19.56
N THR A 123 12.45 -3.41 -19.14
CA THR A 123 12.88 -3.78 -17.79
C THR A 123 13.49 -2.58 -17.05
N SER A 124 13.18 -1.35 -17.49
CA SER A 124 13.44 -0.15 -16.71
C SER A 124 12.55 -0.15 -15.47
N VAL A 125 13.06 0.43 -14.40
CA VAL A 125 12.34 0.51 -13.12
C VAL A 125 11.67 1.88 -12.96
N GLY A 126 10.50 1.89 -12.30
CA GLY A 126 9.82 3.11 -11.86
C GLY A 126 10.41 3.67 -10.56
N ASP A 127 9.69 4.59 -9.94
CA ASP A 127 10.15 5.29 -8.72
C ASP A 127 10.41 4.33 -7.55
N GLU A 128 9.68 3.21 -7.50
CA GLU A 128 9.77 2.21 -6.41
C GLU A 128 10.65 0.99 -6.73
N GLY A 129 11.31 0.98 -7.89
CA GLY A 129 12.19 -0.13 -8.27
C GLY A 129 11.48 -1.32 -8.95
N GLY A 130 10.15 -1.35 -9.02
CA GLY A 130 9.40 -2.30 -9.84
C GLY A 130 9.51 -1.99 -11.33
N PHE A 131 9.25 -2.97 -12.20
CA PHE A 131 9.34 -2.78 -13.65
C PHE A 131 8.17 -1.98 -14.20
N ALA A 132 8.40 -1.20 -15.25
CA ALA A 132 7.38 -0.39 -15.91
C ALA A 132 7.13 -0.80 -17.40
N PRO A 133 6.74 -2.05 -17.69
CA PRO A 133 6.46 -2.48 -19.07
C PRO A 133 5.11 -1.94 -19.55
N ASN A 134 4.92 -1.91 -20.88
CA ASN A 134 3.58 -1.73 -21.45
C ASN A 134 2.85 -3.07 -21.43
N LEU A 135 1.75 -3.12 -20.69
CA LEU A 135 0.82 -4.26 -20.62
C LEU A 135 -0.60 -3.76 -20.89
N THR A 136 -1.46 -4.66 -21.33
CA THR A 136 -2.77 -4.34 -21.90
C THR A 136 -3.90 -4.34 -20.88
N SER A 137 -3.73 -4.99 -19.72
CA SER A 137 -4.72 -5.05 -18.66
C SER A 137 -4.13 -5.44 -17.30
N ASP A 138 -4.90 -5.23 -16.22
CA ASP A 138 -4.57 -5.75 -14.89
C ASP A 138 -4.39 -7.27 -14.92
N GLU A 139 -5.23 -7.95 -15.71
CA GLU A 139 -5.20 -9.39 -15.87
C GLU A 139 -3.89 -9.89 -16.50
N GLU A 140 -3.43 -9.29 -17.60
CA GLU A 140 -2.14 -9.63 -18.21
C GLU A 140 -0.98 -9.38 -17.23
N THR A 141 -1.11 -8.34 -16.42
CA THR A 141 -0.12 -7.95 -15.41
C THR A 141 -0.02 -9.01 -14.32
N ILE A 142 -1.16 -9.41 -13.74
CA ILE A 142 -1.23 -10.48 -12.73
C ILE A 142 -0.70 -11.79 -13.32
N GLU A 143 -1.15 -12.19 -14.51
CA GLU A 143 -0.70 -13.44 -15.16
C GLU A 143 0.82 -13.45 -15.40
N THR A 144 1.40 -12.31 -15.78
CA THR A 144 2.85 -12.18 -15.98
C THR A 144 3.62 -12.30 -14.66
N ILE A 145 3.11 -11.72 -13.57
CA ILE A 145 3.69 -11.86 -12.23
C ILE A 145 3.61 -13.32 -11.75
N LEU A 146 2.45 -13.95 -11.90
CA LEU A 146 2.27 -15.36 -11.51
C LEU A 146 3.15 -16.31 -12.33
N ALA A 147 3.42 -15.98 -13.60
CA ALA A 147 4.41 -16.70 -14.40
C ALA A 147 5.83 -16.56 -13.82
N ALA A 148 6.20 -15.38 -13.32
CA ALA A 148 7.49 -15.16 -12.64
C ALA A 148 7.60 -15.93 -11.32
N VAL A 149 6.53 -15.95 -10.51
CA VAL A 149 6.45 -16.76 -9.29
C VAL A 149 6.71 -18.24 -9.60
N LYS A 150 6.04 -18.79 -10.61
CA LYS A 150 6.25 -20.18 -11.05
C LYS A 150 7.65 -20.41 -11.60
N ALA A 151 8.18 -19.47 -12.39
CA ALA A 151 9.52 -19.58 -12.97
C ALA A 151 10.63 -19.55 -11.91
N ALA A 152 10.40 -18.88 -10.78
CA ALA A 152 11.28 -18.88 -9.61
C ALA A 152 11.16 -20.15 -8.74
N GLY A 153 10.22 -21.06 -9.07
CA GLY A 153 10.05 -22.34 -8.37
C GLY A 153 9.05 -22.33 -7.22
N TYR A 154 8.22 -21.29 -7.11
CA TYR A 154 7.21 -21.13 -6.06
C TYR A 154 5.79 -21.39 -6.57
N GLU A 155 4.87 -21.71 -5.65
CA GLU A 155 3.47 -22.03 -5.92
C GLU A 155 2.54 -20.82 -5.64
N PRO A 156 1.92 -20.21 -6.68
CA PRO A 156 0.89 -19.18 -6.48
C PRO A 156 -0.29 -19.66 -5.63
N GLY A 157 -0.81 -18.79 -4.76
CA GLY A 157 -1.92 -19.11 -3.84
C GLY A 157 -1.48 -19.84 -2.57
N LYS A 158 -0.21 -20.23 -2.46
CA LYS A 158 0.34 -20.94 -1.30
C LYS A 158 1.63 -20.32 -0.79
N ASP A 159 2.64 -20.23 -1.67
CA ASP A 159 3.91 -19.58 -1.33
C ASP A 159 3.80 -18.07 -1.50
N PHE A 160 3.06 -17.63 -2.53
CA PHE A 160 2.84 -16.24 -2.87
C PHE A 160 1.35 -15.91 -3.09
N MET A 161 0.92 -14.80 -2.50
CA MET A 161 -0.32 -14.09 -2.85
C MET A 161 0.01 -12.79 -3.58
N ILE A 162 -1.00 -12.17 -4.17
CA ILE A 162 -0.92 -10.84 -4.80
C ILE A 162 -1.59 -9.80 -3.92
N ALA A 163 -0.97 -8.63 -3.83
CA ALA A 163 -1.59 -7.40 -3.36
C ALA A 163 -1.55 -6.36 -4.48
N MET A 164 -2.48 -5.42 -4.47
CA MET A 164 -2.58 -4.37 -5.48
C MET A 164 -2.87 -3.04 -4.80
N ASP A 165 -2.24 -1.97 -5.27
CA ASP A 165 -2.69 -0.59 -5.03
C ASP A 165 -3.18 -0.02 -6.36
N ALA A 166 -4.48 0.31 -6.39
CA ALA A 166 -5.10 0.90 -7.56
C ALA A 166 -4.92 2.42 -7.62
N ALA A 167 -4.75 3.09 -6.47
CA ALA A 167 -4.76 4.54 -6.33
C ALA A 167 -5.92 5.19 -7.12
N SER A 168 -7.14 4.65 -6.96
CA SER A 168 -8.28 4.98 -7.83
C SER A 168 -8.76 6.43 -7.70
N SER A 169 -8.30 7.16 -6.68
CA SER A 169 -8.41 8.61 -6.57
C SER A 169 -7.88 9.34 -7.81
N GLU A 170 -6.85 8.80 -8.47
CA GLU A 170 -6.27 9.33 -9.71
C GLU A 170 -7.18 9.11 -10.94
N TRP A 171 -8.25 8.32 -10.79
CA TRP A 171 -9.20 8.02 -11.86
C TRP A 171 -10.50 8.82 -11.74
N LYS A 172 -10.56 9.84 -10.86
CA LYS A 172 -11.72 10.74 -10.70
C LYS A 172 -12.24 11.22 -12.06
N SER A 173 -13.49 10.89 -12.39
CA SER A 173 -14.13 11.33 -13.62
C SER A 173 -14.70 12.74 -13.49
N GLU A 174 -14.74 13.48 -14.61
CA GLU A 174 -15.48 14.75 -14.72
C GLU A 174 -16.99 14.60 -14.43
N LYS A 175 -17.52 13.36 -14.50
CA LYS A 175 -18.91 13.02 -14.14
C LYS A 175 -19.17 13.11 -12.63
N GLY A 176 -18.12 13.22 -11.80
CA GLY A 176 -18.20 13.35 -10.36
C GLY A 176 -18.08 12.03 -9.61
N LYS A 177 -18.33 12.09 -8.30
CA LYS A 177 -18.17 10.95 -7.37
C LYS A 177 -18.93 9.70 -7.83
N GLY A 178 -18.25 8.56 -7.77
CA GLY A 178 -18.77 7.26 -8.16
C GLY A 178 -18.66 6.94 -9.65
N PHE A 179 -18.00 7.81 -10.41
CA PHE A 179 -17.60 7.58 -11.79
C PHE A 179 -16.08 7.69 -11.91
N TYR A 180 -15.49 6.73 -12.60
CA TYR A 180 -14.05 6.56 -12.76
C TYR A 180 -13.71 6.56 -14.25
N LYS A 181 -12.56 7.15 -14.59
CA LYS A 181 -11.97 7.10 -15.92
C LYS A 181 -10.48 6.82 -15.78
N GLN A 182 -10.09 5.62 -16.19
CA GLN A 182 -8.69 5.22 -16.23
C GLN A 182 -7.93 6.10 -17.24
N PRO A 183 -6.89 6.86 -16.81
CA PRO A 183 -6.26 7.88 -17.64
C PRO A 183 -5.49 7.33 -18.85
N LYS A 184 -4.94 6.11 -18.77
CA LYS A 184 -4.12 5.50 -19.83
C LYS A 184 -4.95 4.65 -20.78
N SER A 185 -5.75 3.72 -20.26
CA SER A 185 -6.61 2.86 -21.10
C SER A 185 -7.87 3.57 -21.61
N GLY A 186 -8.29 4.66 -20.96
CA GLY A 186 -9.52 5.39 -21.28
C GLY A 186 -10.80 4.67 -20.88
N ARG A 187 -10.71 3.53 -20.18
CA ARG A 187 -11.87 2.78 -19.68
C ARG A 187 -12.62 3.60 -18.65
N GLU A 188 -13.95 3.56 -18.72
CA GLU A 188 -14.82 4.20 -17.75
C GLU A 188 -15.54 3.15 -16.91
N PHE A 189 -15.75 3.47 -15.63
CA PHE A 189 -16.51 2.64 -14.69
C PHE A 189 -17.42 3.51 -13.83
N THR A 190 -18.56 2.98 -13.43
CA THR A 190 -19.22 3.34 -12.18
C THR A 190 -18.56 2.62 -11.00
N SER A 191 -18.80 3.05 -9.76
CA SER A 191 -18.30 2.31 -8.58
C SER A 191 -18.72 0.84 -8.62
N ASP A 192 -19.96 0.54 -9.02
CA ASP A 192 -20.48 -0.83 -9.03
C ASP A 192 -19.79 -1.70 -10.10
N GLU A 193 -19.49 -1.12 -11.27
CA GLU A 193 -18.71 -1.79 -12.31
C GLU A 193 -17.25 -1.99 -11.89
N LEU A 194 -16.66 -1.01 -11.20
CA LEU A 194 -15.28 -1.13 -10.70
C LEU A 194 -15.17 -2.17 -9.58
N ILE A 195 -16.13 -2.20 -8.66
CA ILE A 195 -16.23 -3.26 -7.63
C ILE A 195 -16.41 -4.63 -8.28
N ALA A 196 -17.22 -4.74 -9.33
CA ALA A 196 -17.39 -6.00 -10.07
C ALA A 196 -16.11 -6.44 -10.81
N HIS A 197 -15.33 -5.48 -11.32
CA HIS A 197 -14.01 -5.73 -11.90
C HIS A 197 -13.07 -6.33 -10.83
N TRP A 198 -12.98 -5.71 -9.65
CA TRP A 198 -12.18 -6.22 -8.53
C TRP A 198 -12.62 -7.61 -8.05
N GLU A 199 -13.93 -7.82 -7.87
CA GLU A 199 -14.48 -9.14 -7.52
C GLU A 199 -14.06 -10.22 -8.53
N SER A 200 -14.13 -9.91 -9.83
CA SER A 200 -13.77 -10.88 -10.87
C SER A 200 -12.28 -11.28 -10.81
N LEU A 201 -11.40 -10.32 -10.49
CA LEU A 201 -9.97 -10.59 -10.34
C LEU A 201 -9.69 -11.39 -9.07
N VAL A 202 -10.32 -11.05 -7.94
CA VAL A 202 -10.19 -11.79 -6.67
C VAL A 202 -10.70 -13.23 -6.80
N ASP A 203 -11.77 -13.46 -7.56
CA ASP A 203 -12.29 -14.81 -7.77
C ASP A 203 -11.40 -15.66 -8.71
N LYS A 204 -10.62 -15.03 -9.60
CA LYS A 204 -9.77 -15.71 -10.58
C LYS A 204 -8.33 -15.91 -10.12
N TYR A 205 -7.79 -14.98 -9.33
CA TYR A 205 -6.38 -14.91 -8.96
C TYR A 205 -6.18 -14.93 -7.44
N PRO A 206 -5.00 -15.34 -6.94
CA PRO A 206 -4.71 -15.36 -5.50
C PRO A 206 -4.43 -13.94 -4.96
N ILE A 207 -5.35 -13.01 -5.17
CA ILE A 207 -5.30 -11.66 -4.62
C ILE A 207 -5.82 -11.71 -3.18
N ILE A 208 -5.02 -11.23 -2.24
CA ILE A 208 -5.36 -11.20 -0.81
C ILE A 208 -5.50 -9.78 -0.26
N SER A 209 -5.03 -8.76 -0.99
CA SER A 209 -5.18 -7.35 -0.61
C SER A 209 -5.42 -6.45 -1.81
N ILE A 210 -6.33 -5.49 -1.66
CA ILE A 210 -6.56 -4.38 -2.59
C ILE A 210 -6.55 -3.09 -1.77
N GLU A 211 -5.68 -2.18 -2.16
CA GLU A 211 -5.55 -0.84 -1.63
C GLU A 211 -6.15 0.17 -2.60
N ASP A 212 -6.84 1.17 -2.05
CA ASP A 212 -7.47 2.28 -2.76
C ASP A 212 -8.18 1.89 -4.06
N GLY A 213 -8.96 0.81 -3.98
CA GLY A 213 -9.76 0.29 -5.08
C GLY A 213 -10.91 1.21 -5.52
N LEU A 214 -11.18 2.27 -4.77
CA LEU A 214 -12.15 3.33 -5.06
C LEU A 214 -11.61 4.69 -4.61
N ASP A 215 -12.23 5.75 -5.09
CA ASP A 215 -11.92 7.14 -4.76
C ASP A 215 -12.02 7.42 -3.25
N GLU A 216 -11.13 8.25 -2.72
CA GLU A 216 -11.06 8.64 -1.31
C GLU A 216 -12.37 9.25 -0.75
N GLU A 217 -13.20 9.84 -1.62
CA GLU A 217 -14.48 10.45 -1.24
C GLU A 217 -15.71 9.57 -1.56
N ASP A 218 -15.54 8.41 -2.21
CA ASP A 218 -16.60 7.45 -2.53
C ASP A 218 -16.95 6.51 -1.36
N TRP A 219 -17.29 7.11 -0.21
CA TRP A 219 -17.64 6.39 1.03
C TRP A 219 -18.75 5.34 0.86
N GLU A 220 -19.75 5.63 0.02
CA GLU A 220 -20.83 4.68 -0.27
C GLU A 220 -20.34 3.52 -1.14
N GLY A 221 -19.47 3.79 -2.12
CA GLY A 221 -18.80 2.76 -2.91
C GLY A 221 -17.93 1.87 -2.03
N TRP A 222 -17.12 2.46 -1.14
CA TRP A 222 -16.27 1.72 -0.20
C TRP A 222 -17.07 0.79 0.71
N LYS A 223 -18.21 1.25 1.23
CA LYS A 223 -19.12 0.40 2.00
C LYS A 223 -19.63 -0.79 1.17
N ARG A 224 -20.11 -0.53 -0.06
CA ARG A 224 -20.57 -1.61 -0.97
C ARG A 224 -19.45 -2.58 -1.34
N MET A 225 -18.24 -2.08 -1.58
CA MET A 225 -17.05 -2.91 -1.85
C MET A 225 -16.75 -3.81 -0.65
N THR A 226 -16.81 -3.26 0.57
CA THR A 226 -16.56 -4.00 1.81
C THR A 226 -17.61 -5.07 2.05
N GLU A 227 -18.90 -4.74 1.88
CA GLU A 227 -19.99 -5.71 1.97
C GLU A 227 -19.84 -6.85 0.95
N LYS A 228 -19.41 -6.52 -0.27
CA LYS A 228 -19.36 -7.46 -1.39
C LYS A 228 -18.14 -8.38 -1.37
N ILE A 229 -16.92 -7.85 -1.14
CA ILE A 229 -15.68 -8.63 -1.23
C ILE A 229 -14.80 -8.59 0.02
N GLY A 230 -15.09 -7.74 1.01
CA GLY A 230 -14.24 -7.57 2.20
C GLY A 230 -14.14 -8.79 3.13
N HIS A 231 -14.94 -9.84 2.89
CA HIS A 231 -14.82 -11.14 3.55
C HIS A 231 -13.83 -12.10 2.87
N LYS A 232 -13.40 -11.80 1.63
CA LYS A 232 -12.45 -12.58 0.84
C LYS A 232 -11.07 -11.93 0.76
N VAL A 233 -11.02 -10.60 0.76
CA VAL A 233 -9.81 -9.81 0.49
C VAL A 233 -9.63 -8.71 1.55
N GLN A 234 -8.39 -8.40 1.89
CA GLN A 234 -8.03 -7.21 2.64
C GLN A 234 -8.33 -5.98 1.76
N LEU A 235 -9.02 -5.00 2.34
CA LEU A 235 -9.36 -3.73 1.72
C LEU A 235 -8.66 -2.65 2.51
N VAL A 236 -7.59 -2.11 1.94
CA VAL A 236 -6.72 -1.13 2.58
C VAL A 236 -7.14 0.26 2.11
N GLY A 237 -7.46 1.15 3.04
CA GLY A 237 -7.59 2.57 2.73
C GLY A 237 -6.27 3.30 2.99
N ASP A 238 -5.71 3.93 1.96
CA ASP A 238 -4.61 4.90 2.07
C ASP A 238 -5.16 6.32 2.01
N ASP A 239 -5.43 6.89 0.82
CA ASP A 239 -6.05 8.20 0.65
C ASP A 239 -7.41 8.28 1.36
N LEU A 240 -8.12 7.13 1.44
CA LEU A 240 -9.37 7.05 2.18
C LEU A 240 -9.20 7.49 3.64
N PHE A 241 -8.09 7.16 4.30
CA PHE A 241 -7.87 7.41 5.72
C PHE A 241 -6.77 8.41 6.04
N VAL A 242 -5.76 8.60 5.19
CA VAL A 242 -4.62 9.51 5.33
C VAL A 242 -4.00 9.49 6.74
N THR A 243 -3.89 8.30 7.33
CA THR A 243 -3.41 8.08 8.71
C THR A 243 -4.10 9.00 9.74
N ASN A 244 -5.37 9.35 9.49
CA ASN A 244 -6.16 10.29 10.27
C ASN A 244 -7.24 9.57 11.07
N THR A 245 -7.17 9.70 12.40
CA THR A 245 -8.09 9.02 13.33
C THR A 245 -9.56 9.42 13.16
N GLU A 246 -9.86 10.65 12.70
CA GLU A 246 -11.25 11.08 12.43
C GLU A 246 -11.82 10.34 11.21
N ARG A 247 -11.03 10.20 10.13
CA ARG A 247 -11.45 9.47 8.92
C ARG A 247 -11.51 7.96 9.16
N LEU A 248 -10.54 7.41 9.89
CA LEU A 248 -10.56 5.99 10.30
C LEU A 248 -11.79 5.68 11.17
N ALA A 249 -12.11 6.52 12.16
CA ALA A 249 -13.31 6.34 12.98
C ALA A 249 -14.58 6.33 12.13
N LYS A 250 -14.71 7.27 11.18
CA LYS A 250 -15.81 7.28 10.20
C LYS A 250 -15.85 6.01 9.35
N GLY A 251 -14.70 5.48 8.93
CA GLY A 251 -14.62 4.21 8.18
C GLY A 251 -15.14 3.03 8.98
N ILE A 252 -14.69 2.90 10.23
CA ILE A 252 -15.13 1.85 11.17
C ILE A 252 -16.65 1.93 11.40
N GLU A 253 -17.18 3.13 11.64
CA GLU A 253 -18.63 3.33 11.87
C GLU A 253 -19.49 2.97 10.66
N ASN A 254 -18.99 3.24 9.45
CA ASN A 254 -19.72 2.98 8.20
C ASN A 254 -19.51 1.58 7.63
N GLY A 255 -18.56 0.80 8.18
CA GLY A 255 -18.15 -0.49 7.60
C GLY A 255 -17.44 -0.31 6.25
N ALA A 256 -16.61 0.72 6.13
CA ALA A 256 -15.80 0.99 4.94
C ALA A 256 -14.36 0.53 5.16
N ALA A 257 -13.86 -0.29 4.23
CA ALA A 257 -12.57 -0.98 4.29
C ALA A 257 -12.49 -1.97 5.48
N ASN A 258 -11.36 -2.69 5.58
CA ASN A 258 -11.06 -3.55 6.73
C ASN A 258 -9.58 -3.47 7.16
N SER A 259 -8.82 -2.56 6.55
CA SER A 259 -7.41 -2.29 6.83
C SER A 259 -7.10 -0.82 6.50
N ILE A 260 -5.98 -0.31 7.03
CA ILE A 260 -5.48 1.05 6.82
C ILE A 260 -3.99 1.00 6.47
N LEU A 261 -3.55 1.85 5.54
CA LEU A 261 -2.12 2.11 5.32
C LEU A 261 -1.63 3.17 6.33
N ILE A 262 -0.46 2.95 6.94
CA ILE A 262 0.08 3.78 8.02
C ILE A 262 1.37 4.47 7.60
#